data_AF-A0A6G2S046-F1
#
_entry.id   AF-A0A6G2S046-F1
#
_cell.length_a   1.000
_cell.length_b   1.000
_cell.length_c   1.000
_cell.angle_alpha   90.00
_cell.angle_beta   90.00
_cell.angle_gamma   90.00
#
_symmetry.space_group_name_H-M   'P 1'
#
loop_
_entity.id
_entity.type
_entity.pdbx_description
1 polymer ?
#
loop_
_entity_poly.entity_id
_entity_poly.type
_entity_poly.pdbx_seq_one_letter_code
_entity_poly.pdbx_strand_id
1 'polypeptide(L)'
;MRIIPRREEIDAVKALLEDPGFDSADQMAKALIKEVGEILQMRDWFALVHTWHDGSRGLNFAPFGNEAEARAFASKMAFGGAGRLVKLHSPGLMLANHDGRKGWKGFCQHPECGHAPFTHSAATAARGACQIPTCPCSKFRK
;
A
#
# COMPACT_ATOMS: atom_id res chain seq x y z
N MET A 1 7.04 13.14 3.26
CA MET A 1 6.46 11.82 3.56
C MET A 1 7.13 11.23 4.79
N ARG A 2 6.48 11.32 5.95
CA ARG A 2 6.83 10.52 7.13
C ARG A 2 6.01 9.24 7.13
N ILE A 3 6.71 8.11 7.21
CA ILE A 3 6.07 6.79 7.29
C ILE A 3 6.25 6.26 8.70
N ILE A 4 5.15 5.78 9.27
CA ILE A 4 5.18 4.91 10.44
C ILE A 4 5.04 3.49 9.87
N PRO A 5 6.13 2.70 9.84
CA PRO A 5 6.10 1.36 9.27
C PRO A 5 5.13 0.48 10.05
N ARG A 6 4.32 -0.29 9.32
CA ARG A 6 3.46 -1.32 9.92
C ARG A 6 4.30 -2.56 10.22
N ARG A 7 3.84 -3.38 11.17
CA ARG A 7 4.55 -4.61 11.57
C ARG A 7 4.92 -5.47 10.37
N GLU A 8 3.99 -5.68 9.44
CA GLU A 8 4.22 -6.48 8.25
C GLU A 8 5.21 -5.91 7.24
N GLU A 9 5.29 -4.59 7.13
CA GLU A 9 6.26 -3.93 6.26
C GLU A 9 7.68 -4.12 6.82
N ILE A 10 7.79 -4.08 8.16
CA ILE A 10 9.03 -4.42 8.86
C ILE A 10 9.36 -5.89 8.65
N ASP A 11 8.41 -6.81 8.85
CA ASP A 11 8.64 -8.25 8.72
C ASP A 11 9.09 -8.63 7.30
N ALA A 12 8.51 -8.04 6.26
CA ALA A 12 8.92 -8.25 4.86
C ALA A 12 10.36 -7.77 4.60
N VAL A 13 10.70 -6.58 5.09
CA VAL A 13 12.08 -6.07 4.98
C VAL A 13 13.07 -6.92 5.78
N LYS A 14 12.71 -7.34 6.99
CA LYS A 14 13.55 -8.23 7.81
C LYS A 14 13.83 -9.54 7.10
N ALA A 15 12.81 -10.14 6.46
CA ALA A 15 12.97 -11.39 5.74
C ALA A 15 14.04 -11.29 4.64
N LEU A 16 14.12 -10.16 3.92
CA LEU A 16 15.18 -9.92 2.93
C LEU A 16 16.56 -9.70 3.57
N LEU A 17 16.62 -8.98 4.69
CA LEU A 17 17.89 -8.73 5.39
C LEU A 17 18.47 -10.00 6.04
N GLU A 18 17.61 -10.96 6.37
CA GLU A 18 17.97 -12.24 6.98
C GLU A 18 18.11 -13.36 5.93
N ASP A 19 17.91 -13.08 4.64
CA ASP A 19 18.01 -14.06 3.55
C ASP A 19 19.48 -14.40 3.24
N PRO A 20 19.92 -15.65 3.46
CA PRO A 20 21.29 -16.08 3.16
C PRO A 20 21.55 -16.26 1.65
N GLY A 21 20.53 -16.14 0.80
CA GLY A 21 20.61 -16.36 -0.64
C GLY A 21 21.21 -15.21 -1.46
N PHE A 22 21.62 -14.10 -0.84
CA PHE A 22 22.27 -12.99 -1.54
C PHE A 22 23.78 -13.19 -1.61
N ASP A 23 24.32 -13.22 -2.83
CA ASP A 23 25.76 -13.42 -3.07
C ASP A 23 26.57 -12.12 -2.88
N SER A 24 25.90 -10.98 -2.78
CA SER A 24 26.54 -9.66 -2.65
C SER A 24 25.62 -8.59 -2.07
N ALA A 25 26.22 -7.54 -1.49
CA ALA A 25 25.51 -6.37 -1.01
C ALA A 25 24.69 -5.66 -2.11
N ASP A 26 25.19 -5.63 -3.35
CA ASP A 26 24.50 -5.03 -4.48
C ASP A 26 23.18 -5.75 -4.83
N GLN A 27 23.16 -7.09 -4.76
CA GLN A 27 21.93 -7.86 -4.97
C GLN A 27 20.92 -7.58 -3.86
N MET A 28 21.36 -7.61 -2.60
CA MET A 28 20.51 -7.33 -1.44
C MET A 28 19.93 -5.91 -1.49
N ALA A 29 20.75 -4.90 -1.81
CA ALA A 29 20.30 -3.52 -1.93
C ALA A 29 19.22 -3.36 -3.02
N LYS A 30 19.39 -4.00 -4.17
CA LYS A 30 18.38 -4.01 -5.24
C LYS A 30 17.08 -4.67 -4.79
N ALA A 31 17.15 -5.80 -4.09
CA ALA A 31 15.98 -6.49 -3.56
C ALA A 31 15.24 -5.63 -2.53
N LEU A 32 15.98 -5.02 -1.60
CA LEU A 32 15.44 -4.13 -0.58
C LEU A 32 14.70 -2.92 -1.19
N ILE A 33 15.31 -2.24 -2.17
CA ILE A 33 14.69 -1.09 -2.83
C ILE A 33 13.40 -1.48 -3.54
N LYS A 34 13.39 -2.64 -4.22
CA LYS A 34 12.19 -3.16 -4.89
C LYS A 34 11.08 -3.46 -3.89
N GLU A 35 11.39 -4.14 -2.80
CA GLU A 35 10.41 -4.50 -1.77
C GLU A 35 9.83 -3.26 -1.07
N VAL A 36 10.68 -2.28 -0.75
CA VAL A 36 10.19 -1.00 -0.22
C VAL A 36 9.31 -0.28 -1.24
N GLY A 37 9.70 -0.26 -2.51
CA GLY A 37 8.86 0.27 -3.59
C GLY A 37 7.48 -0.38 -3.65
N GLU A 38 7.43 -1.71 -3.58
CA GLU A 38 6.20 -2.51 -3.52
C GLU A 38 5.35 -2.16 -2.30
N ILE A 39 5.95 -2.10 -1.10
CA ILE A 39 5.28 -1.68 0.13
C ILE A 39 4.64 -0.30 -0.04
N LEU A 40 5.37 0.66 -0.60
CA LEU A 40 4.87 2.03 -0.78
C LEU A 40 3.73 2.09 -1.80
N GLN A 41 3.79 1.28 -2.86
CA GLN A 41 2.71 1.20 -3.84
C GLN A 41 1.43 0.61 -3.26
N MET A 42 1.52 -0.23 -2.22
CA MET A 42 0.40 -0.84 -1.50
C MET A 42 -0.29 0.09 -0.49
N ARG A 43 0.14 1.36 -0.39
CA ARG A 43 -0.41 2.33 0.57
C ARG A 43 -1.25 3.39 -0.11
N ASP A 44 -2.35 3.74 0.56
CA ASP A 44 -3.08 4.97 0.28
C ASP A 44 -2.25 6.16 0.77
N TRP A 45 -2.33 7.26 0.03
CA TRP A 45 -1.63 8.50 0.32
C TRP A 45 -2.60 9.67 0.29
N PHE A 46 -2.09 10.86 0.59
CA PHE A 46 -2.81 12.11 0.39
C PHE A 46 -2.04 13.03 -0.54
N ALA A 47 -2.78 13.76 -1.37
CA ALA A 47 -2.32 14.89 -2.13
C ALA A 47 -2.95 16.17 -1.59
N LEU A 48 -2.16 17.24 -1.52
CA LEU A 48 -2.67 18.59 -1.43
C LEU A 48 -2.84 19.13 -2.85
N VAL A 49 -4.08 19.35 -3.25
CA VAL A 49 -4.44 19.95 -4.54
C VAL A 49 -4.67 21.44 -4.33
N HIS A 50 -3.93 22.26 -5.04
CA HIS A 50 -3.91 23.71 -4.85
C HIS A 50 -4.55 24.46 -6.02
N THR A 51 -5.14 25.61 -5.74
CA THR A 51 -5.61 26.60 -6.71
C THR A 51 -5.12 27.96 -6.23
N TRP A 52 -4.48 28.71 -7.14
CA TRP A 52 -3.93 30.02 -6.81
C TRP A 52 -5.05 31.03 -6.50
N HIS A 53 -4.69 32.17 -5.91
CA HIS A 53 -5.66 33.20 -5.48
C HIS A 53 -6.46 33.81 -6.65
N ASP A 54 -5.88 33.83 -7.85
CA ASP A 54 -6.52 34.29 -9.10
C ASP A 54 -7.46 33.24 -9.71
N GLY A 55 -7.65 32.10 -9.05
CA GLY A 55 -8.49 31.00 -9.52
C GLY A 55 -7.80 30.09 -10.55
N SER A 56 -6.55 30.36 -10.92
CA SER A 56 -5.81 29.50 -11.84
C SER A 56 -5.35 28.20 -11.16
N ARG A 57 -5.13 27.16 -11.97
CA ARG A 57 -4.73 25.84 -11.46
C ARG A 57 -3.39 25.93 -10.74
N GLY A 58 -3.37 25.47 -9.50
CA GLY A 58 -2.19 25.44 -8.66
C GLY A 58 -1.31 24.20 -8.87
N LEU A 59 -0.25 24.11 -8.07
CA LEU A 59 0.60 22.93 -7.99
C LEU A 59 0.04 21.90 -7.00
N ASN A 60 0.11 20.63 -7.37
CA ASN A 60 -0.28 19.54 -6.47
C ASN A 60 0.96 19.01 -5.75
N PHE A 61 0.84 18.74 -4.45
CA PHE A 61 1.91 18.20 -3.63
C PHE A 61 1.50 16.84 -3.08
N ALA A 62 2.36 15.84 -3.26
CA ALA A 62 2.15 14.46 -2.84
C ALA A 62 3.48 13.68 -2.92
N PRO A 63 3.59 12.50 -2.28
CA PRO A 63 2.64 11.89 -1.35
C PRO A 63 2.82 12.38 0.09
N PHE A 64 1.71 12.52 0.82
CA PHE A 64 1.67 12.68 2.27
C PHE A 64 1.14 11.40 2.93
N GLY A 65 1.75 11.00 4.06
CA GLY A 65 1.39 9.79 4.78
C GLY A 65 0.06 9.89 5.53
N ASN A 66 -0.39 11.09 5.84
CA ASN A 66 -1.68 11.40 6.46
C ASN A 66 -2.07 12.86 6.22
N GLU A 67 -3.31 13.22 6.57
CA GLU A 67 -3.81 14.59 6.40
C GLU A 67 -3.05 15.63 7.24
N ALA A 68 -2.61 15.27 8.45
CA ALA A 68 -1.93 16.21 9.35
C ALA A 68 -0.58 16.66 8.76
N GLU A 69 0.17 15.75 8.12
CA GLU A 69 1.41 16.07 7.42
C GLU A 69 1.14 17.06 6.27
N ALA A 70 0.10 16.80 5.46
CA ALA A 70 -0.27 17.67 4.36
C ALA A 70 -0.69 19.08 4.83
N ARG A 71 -1.44 19.16 5.93
CA ARG A 71 -1.86 20.44 6.55
C ARG A 71 -0.66 21.19 7.11
N ALA A 72 0.23 20.51 7.84
CA ALA A 72 1.45 21.13 8.38
C ALA A 72 2.35 21.66 7.26
N PHE A 73 2.48 20.91 6.15
CA PHE A 73 3.17 21.38 4.96
C PHE A 73 2.51 22.64 4.37
N ALA A 74 1.19 22.62 4.17
CA ALA A 74 0.44 23.75 3.63
C ALA A 74 0.60 25.02 4.49
N SER A 75 0.44 24.89 5.81
CA SER A 75 0.59 25.99 6.77
C SER A 75 1.99 26.59 6.75
N LYS A 76 3.04 25.76 6.61
CA LYS A 76 4.42 26.23 6.57
C LYS A 76 4.75 26.96 5.29
N MET A 77 4.22 26.49 4.16
CA MET A 77 4.56 27.07 2.86
C MET A 77 3.78 28.36 2.55
N ALA A 78 2.59 28.54 3.12
CA ALA A 78 1.81 29.78 3.03
C ALA A 78 1.64 30.34 1.59
N PHE A 79 1.40 29.45 0.62
CA PHE A 79 1.37 29.75 -0.82
C PHE A 79 0.25 30.71 -1.30
N GLY A 80 -0.60 31.23 -0.40
CA GLY A 80 -1.85 31.90 -0.76
C GLY A 80 -2.87 30.93 -1.38
N GLY A 81 -3.99 31.44 -1.91
CA GLY A 81 -5.00 30.65 -2.62
C GLY A 81 -5.80 29.65 -1.77
N ALA A 82 -6.37 28.63 -2.42
CA ALA A 82 -7.17 27.58 -1.78
C ALA A 82 -6.54 26.20 -1.97
N GLY A 83 -6.55 25.39 -0.91
CA GLY A 83 -6.04 24.02 -0.95
C GLY A 83 -7.10 23.03 -0.48
N ARG A 84 -7.17 21.86 -1.13
CA ARG A 84 -7.98 20.73 -0.68
C ARG A 84 -7.13 19.47 -0.59
N LEU A 85 -7.44 18.64 0.39
CA LEU A 85 -6.83 17.31 0.49
C LEU A 85 -7.61 16.32 -0.38
N VAL A 86 -6.88 15.51 -1.13
CA VAL A 86 -7.41 14.43 -1.95
C VAL A 86 -6.75 13.14 -1.51
N LYS A 87 -7.54 12.12 -1.19
CA LYS A 87 -7.03 10.78 -0.93
C LYS A 87 -6.59 10.15 -2.25
N LEU A 88 -5.34 9.70 -2.30
CA LEU A 88 -4.78 8.92 -3.40
C LEU A 88 -4.89 7.44 -3.03
N HIS A 89 -5.75 6.72 -3.74
CA HIS A 89 -5.92 5.29 -3.52
C HIS A 89 -4.74 4.51 -4.12
N SER A 90 -4.28 3.50 -3.38
CA SER A 90 -3.16 2.65 -3.74
C SER A 90 -3.40 1.91 -5.06
N PRO A 91 -2.63 2.20 -6.14
CA PRO A 91 -2.74 1.43 -7.37
C PRO A 91 -2.24 -0.01 -7.18
N GLY A 92 -1.21 -0.22 -6.35
CA GLY A 92 -0.70 -1.56 -6.04
C GLY A 92 -1.75 -2.42 -5.34
N LEU A 93 -2.49 -1.86 -4.38
CA LEU A 93 -3.57 -2.58 -3.69
C LEU A 93 -4.74 -2.88 -4.64
N MET A 94 -5.06 -1.96 -5.54
CA MET A 94 -6.10 -2.19 -6.54
C MET A 94 -5.73 -3.33 -7.51
N LEU A 95 -4.49 -3.34 -8.01
CA LEU A 95 -3.99 -4.45 -8.83
C LEU A 95 -3.94 -5.76 -8.04
N ALA A 96 -3.44 -5.75 -6.81
CA ALA A 96 -3.41 -6.92 -5.94
C ALA A 96 -4.83 -7.48 -5.64
N ASN A 97 -5.82 -6.60 -5.52
CA ASN A 97 -7.22 -7.00 -5.34
C ASN A 97 -7.82 -7.61 -6.62
N HIS A 98 -7.38 -7.14 -7.79
CA HIS A 98 -7.83 -7.62 -9.10
C HIS A 98 -7.19 -8.98 -9.45
N ASP A 99 -5.86 -9.07 -9.36
CA ASP A 99 -5.09 -10.23 -9.82
C ASP A 99 -4.83 -11.27 -8.71
N GLY A 100 -5.01 -10.87 -7.46
CA GLY A 100 -4.51 -11.61 -6.29
C GLY A 100 -3.02 -11.37 -6.04
N ARG A 101 -2.60 -11.45 -4.78
CA ARG A 101 -1.20 -11.27 -4.36
C ARG A 101 -0.79 -12.32 -3.35
N LYS A 102 -0.02 -13.30 -3.81
CA LYS A 102 0.54 -14.39 -2.98
C LYS A 102 1.60 -13.86 -2.03
N GLY A 103 1.69 -14.43 -0.83
CA GLY A 103 2.73 -14.07 0.15
C GLY A 103 2.53 -12.71 0.82
N TRP A 104 1.55 -11.91 0.40
CA TRP A 104 1.31 -10.61 1.01
C TRP A 104 0.35 -10.71 2.18
N LYS A 105 0.72 -10.16 3.34
CA LYS A 105 -0.12 -10.21 4.52
C LYS A 105 -1.44 -9.51 4.28
N GLY A 106 -2.52 -10.15 4.72
CA GLY A 106 -3.89 -9.67 4.51
C GLY A 106 -4.52 -10.22 3.23
N PHE A 107 -3.79 -10.93 2.37
CA PHE A 107 -4.35 -11.74 1.28
C PHE A 107 -4.35 -13.22 1.65
N CYS A 108 -5.11 -14.03 0.91
CA CYS A 108 -5.18 -15.46 1.18
C CYS A 108 -3.85 -16.15 0.87
N GLN A 109 -3.25 -16.84 1.85
CA GLN A 109 -1.97 -17.55 1.73
C GLN A 109 -2.10 -18.98 1.16
N HIS A 110 -3.21 -19.32 0.48
CA HIS A 110 -3.32 -20.64 -0.15
C HIS A 110 -2.36 -20.72 -1.35
N PRO A 111 -1.59 -21.81 -1.56
CA PRO A 111 -0.60 -21.90 -2.65
C PRO A 111 -1.17 -21.61 -4.05
N GLU A 112 -2.44 -21.97 -4.25
CA GLU A 112 -3.19 -21.79 -5.50
C GLU A 112 -4.15 -20.58 -5.49
N CYS A 113 -4.16 -19.76 -4.44
CA CYS A 113 -4.96 -18.54 -4.33
C CYS A 113 -4.03 -17.35 -4.04
N GLY A 114 -4.60 -16.16 -4.00
CA GLY A 114 -3.97 -14.95 -3.49
C GLY A 114 -4.98 -13.83 -3.29
N HIS A 115 -6.28 -14.17 -3.26
CA HIS A 115 -7.33 -13.16 -3.33
C HIS A 115 -7.50 -12.43 -2.00
N ALA A 116 -8.02 -11.22 -2.11
CA ALA A 116 -8.30 -10.37 -0.97
C ALA A 116 -9.36 -11.01 -0.05
N PRO A 117 -9.39 -10.69 1.25
CA PRO A 117 -10.30 -11.34 2.19
C PRO A 117 -11.78 -11.15 1.83
N PHE A 118 -12.13 -10.04 1.16
CA PHE A 118 -13.52 -9.77 0.76
C PHE A 118 -14.05 -10.75 -0.29
N THR A 119 -13.20 -11.52 -0.97
CA THR A 119 -13.66 -12.56 -1.90
C THR A 119 -14.07 -13.84 -1.19
N HIS A 120 -13.83 -13.96 0.11
CA HIS A 120 -14.22 -15.11 0.91
C HIS A 120 -15.56 -14.88 1.62
N SER A 121 -16.35 -15.96 1.75
CA SER A 121 -17.64 -15.90 2.44
C SER A 121 -17.48 -15.48 3.91
N ALA A 122 -18.49 -14.78 4.42
CA ALA A 122 -18.60 -14.39 5.82
C ALA A 122 -19.05 -15.58 6.69
N ALA A 123 -18.33 -16.69 6.64
CA ALA A 123 -18.62 -17.87 7.46
C ALA A 123 -17.99 -17.71 8.85
N THR A 124 -18.63 -16.99 9.78
CA THR A 124 -18.12 -16.71 11.15
C THR A 124 -16.94 -15.71 11.23
N ALA A 125 -16.27 -15.61 12.39
CA ALA A 125 -15.12 -14.72 12.61
C ALA A 125 -13.89 -15.06 11.75
N ALA A 126 -13.81 -16.30 11.26
CA ALA A 126 -12.80 -16.73 10.29
C ALA A 126 -13.47 -16.88 8.92
N ARG A 127 -13.06 -16.09 7.92
CA ARG A 127 -13.68 -16.12 6.59
C ARG A 127 -13.65 -17.53 5.96
N GLY A 128 -14.74 -17.90 5.28
CA GLY A 128 -14.97 -19.23 4.72
C GLY A 128 -14.38 -19.41 3.32
N ALA A 129 -15.05 -20.21 2.50
CA ALA A 129 -14.62 -20.51 1.13
C ALA A 129 -14.51 -19.26 0.25
N CYS A 130 -13.54 -19.27 -0.66
CA CYS A 130 -13.44 -18.25 -1.70
C CYS A 130 -14.67 -18.35 -2.61
N GLN A 131 -15.26 -17.21 -2.95
CA GLN A 131 -16.47 -17.11 -3.77
C GLN A 131 -16.16 -16.95 -5.26
N ILE A 132 -14.88 -16.92 -5.64
CA ILE A 132 -14.47 -16.97 -7.04
C ILE A 132 -14.65 -18.42 -7.51
N PRO A 133 -15.52 -18.71 -8.49
CA PRO A 133 -15.90 -20.08 -8.84
C PRO A 133 -14.75 -20.99 -9.26
N THR A 134 -13.68 -20.42 -9.82
CA THR A 134 -12.49 -21.14 -10.28
C THR A 134 -11.45 -21.36 -9.18
N CYS A 135 -11.69 -20.84 -7.97
CA CYS A 135 -10.72 -20.92 -6.89
C CYS A 135 -10.93 -22.17 -6.02
N PRO A 136 -9.90 -23.02 -5.81
CA PRO A 136 -10.03 -24.25 -5.01
C PRO A 136 -10.07 -24.00 -3.49
N CYS A 137 -10.10 -22.73 -3.06
CA CYS A 137 -9.87 -22.37 -1.67
C CYS A 137 -11.13 -22.56 -0.81
N SER A 138 -11.12 -23.61 0.02
CA SER A 138 -12.23 -23.94 0.93
C SER A 138 -12.31 -23.07 2.18
N LYS A 139 -11.24 -22.36 2.55
CA LYS A 139 -11.19 -21.44 3.69
C LYS A 139 -10.11 -20.38 3.53
N PHE A 140 -10.33 -19.18 4.04
CA PHE A 140 -9.30 -18.15 4.05
C PHE A 140 -8.10 -18.58 4.91
N ARG A 141 -6.90 -18.46 4.35
CA ARG A 141 -5.63 -18.71 5.06
C ARG A 141 -4.94 -17.37 5.29
N LYS A 142 -4.71 -17.04 6.57
CA LYS A 142 -4.02 -15.81 6.99
C LYS A 142 -2.52 -15.89 6.73
#